data_AF-A0A1Q6CH22-F1
#
_entry.id   AF-A0A1Q6CH22-F1
#
_cell.length_a   1.000
_cell.length_b   1.000
_cell.length_c   1.000
_cell.angle_alpha   90.00
_cell.angle_beta   90.00
_cell.angle_gamma   90.00
#
_symmetry.space_group_name_H-M   'P 1'
#
loop_
_entity.id
_entity.type
_entity.pdbx_description
1 polymer ?
#
loop_
_entity_poly.entity_id
_entity_poly.type
_entity_poly.pdbx_seq_one_letter_code
_entity_poly.pdbx_strand_id
1 'polypeptide(L)'
;MNPIIQLLRDENIPDEQIKAVFIQLTDNPLMAMNSIAELGIPQEKLQAVMMQVMTQPQLIQEAVIELGLDVEALEKAKKTLEQSKQ
;
A
#
# COMPACT_ATOMS: atom_id res chain seq x y z
N MET A 1 -1.39 8.79 -13.11
CA MET A 1 -1.91 8.83 -11.73
C MET A 1 -2.51 7.48 -11.46
N ASN A 2 -1.82 6.69 -10.66
CA ASN A 2 -2.15 5.30 -10.35
C ASN A 2 -3.60 5.15 -9.83
N PRO A 3 -4.42 4.25 -10.41
CA PRO A 3 -5.84 4.13 -10.05
C PRO A 3 -6.05 3.65 -8.61
N ILE A 4 -5.14 2.85 -8.07
CA ILE A 4 -5.21 2.35 -6.68
C ILE A 4 -4.92 3.49 -5.71
N ILE A 5 -3.94 4.35 -5.99
CA ILE A 5 -3.67 5.55 -5.18
C ILE A 5 -4.90 6.47 -5.14
N GLN A 6 -5.54 6.69 -6.30
CA GLN A 6 -6.73 7.55 -6.35
C GLN A 6 -7.86 7.01 -5.48
N LEU A 7 -8.17 5.71 -5.59
CA LEU A 7 -9.20 5.07 -4.80
C LEU A 7 -8.95 5.24 -3.29
N LEU A 8 -7.70 5.03 -2.84
CA LEU A 8 -7.35 5.17 -1.43
C LEU A 8 -7.51 6.63 -0.96
N ARG A 9 -7.15 7.62 -1.78
CA ARG A 9 -7.38 9.03 -1.47
C ARG A 9 -8.87 9.39 -1.41
N ASP A 10 -9.68 8.82 -2.31
CA ASP A 10 -11.13 9.02 -2.32
C ASP A 10 -11.79 8.44 -1.05
N GLU A 11 -11.20 7.39 -0.47
CA GLU A 11 -11.57 6.85 0.84
C GLU A 11 -11.04 7.68 2.02
N ASN A 12 -10.47 8.86 1.77
CA ASN A 12 -9.83 9.73 2.77
C ASN A 12 -8.66 9.07 3.51
N ILE A 13 -8.00 8.09 2.88
CA ILE A 13 -6.78 7.49 3.43
C ILE A 13 -5.63 8.48 3.24
N PRO A 14 -4.90 8.84 4.32
CA PRO A 14 -3.78 9.78 4.22
C PRO A 14 -2.62 9.18 3.44
N ASP A 15 -1.88 10.02 2.72
CA ASP A 15 -0.75 9.60 1.87
C ASP A 15 0.31 8.76 2.61
N GLU A 16 0.52 8.98 3.91
CA GLU A 16 1.41 8.15 4.75
C GLU A 16 0.93 6.71 4.89
N GLN A 17 -0.38 6.49 5.06
CA GLN A 17 -0.96 5.14 5.13
C GLN A 17 -1.00 4.49 3.74
N ILE A 18 -1.30 5.27 2.70
CA ILE A 18 -1.21 4.79 1.31
C ILE A 18 0.19 4.28 1.03
N LYS A 19 1.21 5.05 1.40
CA LYS A 19 2.60 4.65 1.32
C LYS A 19 2.82 3.32 2.05
N ALA A 20 2.42 3.22 3.31
CA ALA A 20 2.58 2.00 4.12
C ALA A 20 1.92 0.76 3.49
N VAL A 21 0.77 0.94 2.84
CA VAL A 21 0.09 -0.14 2.10
C VAL A 21 0.94 -0.60 0.91
N PHE A 22 1.42 0.31 0.07
CA PHE A 22 2.21 -0.07 -1.11
C PHE A 22 3.55 -0.71 -0.74
N ILE A 23 4.17 -0.22 0.32
CA ILE A 23 5.35 -0.80 0.98
C ILE A 23 5.13 -2.27 1.36
N GLN A 24 3.96 -2.59 1.90
CA GLN A 24 3.61 -3.95 2.29
C GLN A 24 3.24 -4.78 1.06
N LEU A 25 2.54 -4.20 0.09
CA LEU A 25 2.22 -4.86 -1.18
C LEU A 25 3.47 -5.26 -1.96
N THR A 26 4.55 -4.48 -1.92
CA THR A 26 5.83 -4.85 -2.56
C THR A 26 6.55 -6.00 -1.86
N ASP A 27 6.30 -6.18 -0.56
CA ASP A 27 7.02 -7.14 0.29
C ASP A 27 6.24 -8.45 0.41
N ASN A 28 5.00 -8.36 0.86
CA ASN A 28 4.08 -9.48 0.98
C ASN A 28 2.64 -9.01 0.72
N PRO A 29 2.14 -9.17 -0.52
CA PRO A 29 0.79 -8.79 -0.89
C PRO A 29 -0.29 -9.37 0.02
N LEU A 30 -0.11 -10.62 0.49
CA LEU A 30 -1.09 -11.27 1.34
C LEU A 30 -1.19 -10.63 2.73
N MET A 31 -0.06 -10.20 3.30
CA MET A 31 -0.07 -9.48 4.57
C MET A 31 -0.65 -8.07 4.43
N ALA A 32 -0.34 -7.38 3.32
CA ALA A 32 -0.85 -6.05 3.06
C ALA A 32 -2.40 -6.00 3.05
N MET A 33 -3.05 -7.07 2.57
CA MET A 33 -4.51 -7.15 2.55
C MET A 33 -5.14 -7.03 3.94
N ASN A 34 -4.52 -7.60 4.98
CA ASN A 34 -5.00 -7.46 6.35
C ASN A 34 -4.89 -6.00 6.81
N SER A 35 -3.75 -5.35 6.58
CA SER A 35 -3.56 -3.94 6.91
C SER A 35 -4.55 -3.04 6.17
N ILE A 36 -4.82 -3.32 4.89
CA ILE A 36 -5.80 -2.54 4.11
C ILE A 36 -7.22 -2.74 4.67
N ALA A 37 -7.56 -3.95 5.12
CA ALA A 37 -8.86 -4.20 5.75
C ALA A 37 -9.03 -3.40 7.06
N GLU A 38 -7.95 -3.19 7.82
CA GLU A 38 -7.95 -2.34 9.03
C GLU A 38 -8.14 -0.85 8.73
N LEU A 39 -7.94 -0.41 7.48
CA LEU A 39 -8.17 0.99 7.07
C LEU A 39 -9.66 1.34 6.94
N GLY A 40 -10.57 0.38 7.14
CA GLY A 40 -12.01 0.62 7.06
C GLY A 40 -12.54 0.76 5.63
N ILE A 41 -11.76 0.34 4.62
CA ILE A 41 -12.15 0.38 3.22
C ILE A 41 -13.26 -0.65 2.96
N PRO A 42 -14.34 -0.30 2.22
CA PRO A 42 -15.37 -1.24 1.83
C PRO A 42 -14.81 -2.48 1.14
N GLN A 43 -15.31 -3.66 1.51
CA GLN A 43 -14.80 -4.94 1.01
C GLN A 43 -14.86 -5.05 -0.53
N GLU A 44 -15.88 -4.48 -1.17
CA GLU A 44 -16.01 -4.44 -2.64
C GLU A 44 -14.88 -3.63 -3.30
N LYS A 45 -14.50 -2.49 -2.69
CA LYS A 45 -13.40 -1.65 -3.17
C LYS A 45 -12.06 -2.35 -2.97
N LEU A 46 -11.89 -3.04 -1.84
CA LEU A 46 -10.72 -3.88 -1.60
C LEU A 46 -10.59 -4.99 -2.64
N GLN A 47 -11.69 -5.69 -2.96
CA GLN A 47 -11.70 -6.70 -4.02
C GLN A 47 -11.34 -6.12 -5.39
N ALA A 48 -11.82 -4.91 -5.71
CA ALA A 48 -11.45 -4.23 -6.94
C ALA A 48 -9.94 -3.91 -7.00
N VAL A 49 -9.34 -3.42 -5.90
CA VAL A 49 -7.89 -3.21 -5.81
C VAL A 49 -7.13 -4.52 -5.99
N MET A 50 -7.54 -5.58 -5.30
CA MET A 50 -6.89 -6.89 -5.41
C MET A 50 -6.94 -7.43 -6.84
N MET A 51 -8.09 -7.36 -7.50
CA MET A 51 -8.21 -7.73 -8.91
C MET A 51 -7.28 -6.92 -9.82
N GLN A 52 -7.18 -5.61 -9.60
CA GLN A 52 -6.26 -4.77 -10.37
C GLN A 52 -4.81 -5.13 -10.12
N VAL A 53 -4.41 -5.37 -8.86
CA VAL A 53 -3.05 -5.81 -8.53
C VAL A 53 -2.71 -7.17 -9.15
N MET A 54 -3.65 -8.11 -9.13
CA MET A 54 -3.44 -9.45 -9.70
C MET A 54 -3.34 -9.42 -11.23
N THR A 55 -4.15 -8.59 -11.89
CA THR A 55 -4.16 -8.47 -13.37
C THR A 55 -3.06 -7.55 -13.88
N GLN A 56 -2.65 -6.57 -13.09
CA GLN A 56 -1.70 -5.52 -13.45
C GLN A 56 -0.70 -5.30 -12.30
N PRO A 57 0.20 -6.27 -12.04
CA PRO A 57 1.16 -6.16 -10.95
C PRO A 57 2.11 -4.95 -11.08
N GLN A 58 2.32 -4.43 -12.30
CA GLN A 58 3.10 -3.21 -12.51
C GLN A 58 2.54 -1.98 -11.79
N LEU A 59 1.23 -1.95 -11.48
CA LEU A 59 0.62 -0.84 -10.76
C LEU A 59 1.22 -0.64 -9.37
N ILE A 60 1.72 -1.70 -8.73
CA ILE A 60 2.42 -1.54 -7.44
C ILE A 60 3.71 -0.74 -7.64
N GLN A 61 4.50 -1.07 -8.67
CA GLN A 61 5.77 -0.39 -8.93
C GLN A 61 5.56 1.07 -9.34
N GLU A 62 4.56 1.32 -10.21
CA GLU A 62 4.18 2.68 -10.60
C GLU A 62 3.75 3.51 -9.39
N ALA A 63 2.97 2.92 -8.47
CA ALA A 63 2.57 3.61 -7.25
C ALA A 63 3.74 3.96 -6.34
N VAL A 64 4.71 3.05 -6.19
CA VAL A 64 5.93 3.30 -5.41
C VAL A 64 6.70 4.49 -5.98
N ILE A 65 6.87 4.53 -7.31
CA ILE A 65 7.54 5.64 -8.00
C ILE A 65 6.75 6.95 -7.83
N GLU A 66 5.42 6.90 -8.04
CA GLU A 66 4.54 8.08 -7.95
C GLU A 66 4.48 8.65 -6.52
N LEU A 67 4.56 7.80 -5.50
CA LEU A 67 4.60 8.19 -4.09
C LEU A 67 5.99 8.67 -3.64
N GLY A 68 7.00 8.61 -4.53
CA GLY A 68 8.39 8.91 -4.21
C GLY A 68 8.95 7.98 -3.14
N LEU A 69 8.46 6.74 -3.08
CA LEU A 69 8.92 5.73 -2.14
C LEU A 69 10.27 5.21 -2.59
N ASP A 70 11.32 5.67 -1.93
CA ASP A 70 12.65 5.11 -2.08
C ASP A 70 12.74 3.80 -1.27
N VAL A 71 12.85 2.68 -1.97
CA VAL A 71 12.82 1.32 -1.39
C VAL A 71 13.98 1.13 -0.38
N GLU A 72 15.10 1.85 -0.54
CA GLU A 72 16.21 1.86 0.44
C GLU A 72 15.89 2.61 1.73
N ALA A 73 15.21 3.77 1.64
CA ALA A 73 14.77 4.52 2.82
C ALA A 73 13.70 3.73 3.60
N LEU A 74 12.92 2.95 2.86
CA LEU A 74 11.86 2.13 3.39
C LEU A 74 12.34 0.96 4.24
N GLU A 75 13.36 0.23 3.80
CA GLU A 75 13.97 -0.84 4.62
C GLU A 75 14.46 -0.29 5.97
N LYS A 76 15.01 0.93 5.98
CA LYS A 76 15.38 1.61 7.23
C LYS A 76 14.17 1.94 8.09
N ALA A 77 13.09 2.45 7.49
CA ALA A 77 11.86 2.78 8.20
C ALA A 77 11.17 1.54 8.80
N LYS A 78 11.14 0.41 8.08
CA LYS A 78 10.64 -0.88 8.60
C LYS A 78 11.39 -1.32 9.85
N LYS A 79 12.73 -1.25 9.82
CA LYS A 79 13.57 -1.59 10.99
C LYS A 79 13.25 -0.72 12.20
N THR A 80 13.04 0.59 12.02
CA THR A 80 12.69 1.49 13.12
C THR A 80 11.29 1.22 13.69
N LEU A 81 10.32 0.88 12.84
CA LEU A 81 8.95 0.55 13.25
C LEU A 81 8.87 -0.80 14.00
N GLU A 82 9.64 -1.82 13.57
CA GLU A 82 9.75 -3.09 14.29
C GLU A 82 10.41 -2.91 15.67
N GLN A 83 11.42 -2.04 15.78
CA GLN A 83 12.08 -1.73 17.05
C GLN A 83 11.18 -0.98 18.05
N SER A 84 10.19 -0.23 17.56
CA SER A 84 9.28 0.55 18.40
C SER A 84 8.12 -0.30 18.98
N LYS A 85 8.06 -1.60 18.65
CA LYS A 85 7.08 -2.56 19.16
C LYS A 85 7.64 -3.51 20.23
N GLN A 86 8.84 -3.25 20.77
CA GLN A 86 9.43 -4.00 21.90
C GLN A 86 9.29 -3.25 23.22
#